data_AF-R7S0T9-F1
#
_entry.id   AF-R7S0T9-F1
#
_cell.length_a   1.000
_cell.length_b   1.000
_cell.length_c   1.000
_cell.angle_alpha   90.00
_cell.angle_beta   90.00
_cell.angle_gamma   90.00
#
_symmetry.space_group_name_H-M   'P 1'
#
loop_
_entity.id
_entity.type
_entity.pdbx_description
1 polymer ?
#
loop_
_entity_poly.entity_id
_entity_poly.type
_entity_poly.pdbx_seq_one_letter_code
_entity_poly.pdbx_strand_id
1 'polypeptide(L)'
;MQARPEPRRTLFSSVQCTPAFLKKTSDSHPFTQQIDVIIPTSGSDSDALRALQKLESAYAKTSMELSDLLENLVAPYRRSYYARQGLIALSQNSDADGYGAWCLDPRGMLTLALSKETYGQSRLAGRKLCIHRRSDMHLVNMYADDREPKTYQKQLNALRAWEARRAEEGYQWEMLYYCPVSARNAHRLQKAKPEISMFNNVHVPIITSDAVIRPSREGDHDAVEDWEEHMASLFEWSGMAALGAQRLQVVDCVDPYVAVYEPPAPSRAGEIMHLRWRGFFPPDFVWSVLEHAVNIVSAAGQHSSESSFVSITAHGFSQSPITYIPQDTCSWDARGYRYPRKEAEDTWSLLIAPRTDGANGGVQTYATLVESIGEWDTRWG
;
A
#
# COMPACT_ATOMS: atom_id res chain seq x y z
N MET A 1 28.21 13.89 1.72
CA MET A 1 27.94 12.97 0.60
C MET A 1 26.44 12.94 0.39
N GLN A 2 25.93 13.46 -0.74
CA GLN A 2 24.52 13.27 -1.09
C GLN A 2 24.31 11.79 -1.42
N ALA A 3 23.35 11.14 -0.75
CA ALA A 3 23.00 9.77 -1.05
C ALA A 3 22.49 9.71 -2.49
N ARG A 4 23.06 8.81 -3.30
CA ARG A 4 22.56 8.57 -4.65
C ARG A 4 21.12 8.03 -4.55
N PRO A 5 20.16 8.54 -5.34
CA PRO A 5 18.81 7.99 -5.34
C PRO A 5 18.86 6.51 -5.72
N GLU A 6 18.06 5.72 -5.01
CA GLU A 6 17.92 4.29 -5.22
C GLU A 6 17.34 4.01 -6.62
N PRO A 7 17.85 3.00 -7.36
CA PRO A 7 17.20 2.54 -8.59
C PRO A 7 15.74 2.17 -8.33
N ARG A 8 14.83 2.60 -9.22
CA ARG A 8 13.39 2.30 -9.13
C ARG A 8 12.88 1.55 -10.34
N ARG A 9 11.94 0.62 -10.13
CA ARG A 9 11.33 -0.20 -11.15
C ARG A 9 9.85 0.07 -11.06
N THR A 10 9.37 0.62 -12.17
CA THR A 10 7.97 0.93 -12.36
C THR A 10 7.36 -0.20 -13.18
N LEU A 11 6.31 -0.82 -12.67
CA LEU A 11 5.60 -1.90 -13.36
C LEU A 11 4.18 -1.46 -13.67
N PHE A 12 3.86 -1.36 -14.96
CA PHE A 12 2.50 -1.06 -15.43
C PHE A 12 1.72 -2.33 -15.76
N SER A 13 0.50 -2.40 -15.27
CA SER A 13 -0.48 -3.40 -15.66
C SER A 13 -1.85 -2.76 -15.86
N SER A 14 -2.64 -3.29 -16.80
CA SER A 14 -3.99 -2.82 -17.10
C SER A 14 -4.94 -4.00 -16.98
N VAL A 15 -6.07 -3.80 -16.30
CA VAL A 15 -7.06 -4.86 -16.05
C VAL A 15 -8.45 -4.29 -15.87
N GLN A 16 -9.46 -5.09 -16.21
CA GLN A 16 -10.84 -4.76 -15.90
C GLN A 16 -11.06 -4.74 -14.38
N CYS A 17 -11.74 -3.72 -13.87
CA CYS A 17 -12.11 -3.62 -12.47
C CYS A 17 -13.17 -4.67 -12.14
N THR A 18 -12.75 -5.77 -11.51
CA THR A 18 -13.65 -6.78 -10.95
C THR A 18 -13.51 -6.81 -9.43
N PRO A 19 -14.54 -7.25 -8.69
CA PRO A 19 -14.41 -7.48 -7.25
C PRO A 19 -13.25 -8.43 -6.90
N ALA A 20 -12.95 -9.42 -7.75
CA ALA A 20 -11.79 -10.28 -7.50
C ALA A 20 -10.46 -9.54 -7.62
N PHE A 21 -10.32 -8.67 -8.64
CA PHE A 21 -9.13 -7.85 -8.82
C PHE A 21 -8.91 -6.88 -7.66
N LEU A 22 -9.93 -6.11 -7.27
CA LEU A 22 -9.79 -5.14 -6.18
C LEU A 22 -9.38 -5.83 -4.87
N LYS A 23 -9.82 -7.08 -4.65
CA LYS A 23 -9.63 -7.84 -3.39
C LYS A 23 -8.24 -8.40 -3.38
N LYS A 24 -7.81 -8.94 -4.52
CA LYS A 24 -6.42 -9.34 -4.75
C LYS A 24 -5.48 -8.17 -4.48
N THR A 25 -5.75 -6.99 -5.05
CA THR A 25 -4.92 -5.79 -4.86
C THR A 25 -4.87 -5.40 -3.38
N SER A 26 -6.00 -5.27 -2.70
CA SER A 26 -6.01 -4.90 -1.28
C SER A 26 -5.32 -5.93 -0.39
N ASP A 27 -5.57 -7.22 -0.61
CA ASP A 27 -5.04 -8.30 0.24
C ASP A 27 -3.56 -8.56 -0.03
N SER A 28 -3.06 -8.17 -1.21
CA SER A 28 -1.64 -8.25 -1.54
C SER A 28 -0.79 -7.19 -0.83
N HIS A 29 -1.37 -6.08 -0.37
CA HIS A 29 -0.65 -5.01 0.33
C HIS A 29 -1.09 -4.90 1.80
N PRO A 30 -0.55 -5.73 2.71
CA PRO A 30 -1.05 -5.89 4.08
C PRO A 30 -0.86 -4.68 4.99
N PHE A 31 0.09 -3.78 4.70
CA PHE A 31 0.46 -2.68 5.57
C PHE A 31 0.46 -1.36 4.81
N THR A 32 -0.67 -0.67 4.83
CA THR A 32 -0.82 0.64 4.16
C THR A 32 -0.79 1.77 5.19
N GLN A 33 0.09 2.75 4.97
CA GLN A 33 0.31 3.90 5.85
C GLN A 33 -0.48 5.13 5.43
N GLN A 34 -0.57 5.38 4.13
CA GLN A 34 -1.25 6.53 3.57
C GLN A 34 -1.99 6.10 2.32
N ILE A 35 -3.18 6.69 2.12
CA ILE A 35 -3.96 6.56 0.90
C ILE A 35 -4.36 7.96 0.47
N ASP A 36 -4.08 8.31 -0.77
CA ASP A 36 -4.50 9.52 -1.44
C ASP A 36 -5.48 9.15 -2.55
N VAL A 37 -6.63 9.82 -2.60
CA VAL A 37 -7.62 9.65 -3.66
C VAL A 37 -7.87 11.01 -4.30
N ILE A 38 -7.65 11.09 -5.61
CA ILE A 38 -7.88 12.27 -6.44
C ILE A 38 -9.08 12.03 -7.34
N ILE A 39 -10.06 12.92 -7.25
CA ILE A 39 -11.33 12.83 -7.96
C ILE A 39 -11.55 14.17 -8.67
N PRO A 40 -11.53 14.22 -10.00
CA PRO A 40 -12.02 15.39 -10.74
C PRO A 40 -13.51 15.61 -10.44
N THR A 41 -13.85 16.78 -9.92
CA THR A 41 -15.22 17.14 -9.58
C THR A 41 -15.84 17.97 -10.69
N SER A 42 -16.87 17.43 -11.34
CA SER A 42 -17.73 18.17 -12.29
C SER A 42 -19.07 18.59 -11.66
N GLY A 43 -19.15 18.63 -10.33
CA GLY A 43 -20.34 19.07 -9.58
C GLY A 43 -21.36 17.97 -9.26
N SER A 44 -21.14 16.71 -9.64
CA SER A 44 -22.03 15.60 -9.28
C SER A 44 -21.67 14.99 -7.92
N ASP A 45 -22.46 15.32 -6.90
CA ASP A 45 -22.38 14.71 -5.56
C ASP A 45 -23.04 13.33 -5.57
N SER A 46 -22.23 12.27 -5.70
CA SER A 46 -22.72 10.88 -5.68
C SER A 46 -22.74 10.31 -4.26
N ASP A 47 -23.67 9.39 -3.97
CA ASP A 47 -23.71 8.73 -2.67
C ASP A 47 -22.42 7.95 -2.37
N ALA A 48 -21.76 7.42 -3.40
CA ALA A 48 -20.46 6.78 -3.28
C ALA A 48 -19.36 7.76 -2.83
N LEU A 49 -19.37 9.00 -3.35
CA LEU A 49 -18.46 10.06 -2.91
C LEU A 49 -18.71 10.43 -1.45
N ARG A 50 -19.98 10.61 -1.05
CA ARG A 50 -20.35 10.89 0.34
C ARG A 50 -19.95 9.76 1.29
N ALA A 51 -20.10 8.51 0.86
CA ALA A 51 -19.68 7.35 1.63
C ALA A 51 -18.16 7.33 1.80
N LEU A 52 -17.41 7.58 0.72
CA LEU A 52 -15.95 7.67 0.74
C LEU A 52 -15.46 8.79 1.68
N GLN A 53 -16.06 9.98 1.62
CA GLN A 53 -15.71 11.10 2.53
C GLN A 53 -15.96 10.81 4.01
N LYS A 54 -16.86 9.87 4.33
CA LYS A 54 -17.19 9.46 5.70
C LYS A 54 -16.43 8.21 6.14
N LEU A 55 -15.63 7.61 5.26
CA LEU A 55 -14.91 6.38 5.55
C LEU A 55 -13.81 6.64 6.57
N GLU A 56 -13.88 5.96 7.71
CA GLU A 56 -12.92 6.08 8.81
C GLU A 56 -12.31 4.72 9.13
N SER A 57 -11.08 4.72 9.63
CA SER A 57 -10.44 3.54 10.21
C SER A 57 -9.95 3.85 11.62
N ALA A 58 -9.65 2.80 12.38
CA ALA A 58 -9.03 2.95 13.68
C ALA A 58 -7.98 1.87 13.90
N TYR A 59 -6.85 2.25 14.46
CA TYR A 59 -5.75 1.37 14.82
C TYR A 59 -5.23 1.74 16.20
N ALA A 60 -4.46 0.87 16.82
CA ALA A 60 -3.90 1.12 18.14
C ALA A 60 -2.37 1.23 18.06
N LYS A 61 -1.82 2.09 18.91
CA LYS A 61 -0.38 2.17 19.17
C LYS A 61 -0.11 1.70 20.60
N THR A 62 0.84 0.80 20.79
CA THR A 62 1.19 0.28 22.12
C THR A 62 2.69 0.00 22.23
N SER A 63 3.15 -0.15 23.47
CA SER A 63 4.45 -0.74 23.81
C SER A 63 4.20 -2.06 24.53
N MET A 64 4.65 -3.17 23.97
CA MET A 64 4.53 -4.50 24.61
C MET A 64 5.52 -5.49 24.03
N GLU A 65 5.73 -6.61 24.72
CA GLU A 65 6.52 -7.73 24.20
C GLU A 65 5.77 -8.45 23.05
N LEU A 66 6.52 -9.01 22.10
CA LEU A 66 6.01 -9.87 21.05
C LEU A 66 5.41 -11.14 21.61
N SER A 67 6.01 -11.71 22.67
CA SER A 67 5.43 -12.87 23.34
C SER A 67 4.04 -12.55 23.91
N ASP A 68 3.87 -11.39 24.55
CA ASP A 68 2.56 -10.90 25.02
C ASP A 68 1.58 -10.64 23.87
N LEU A 69 2.04 -10.07 22.75
CA LEU A 69 1.21 -9.91 21.55
C LEU A 69 0.67 -11.28 21.08
N LEU A 70 1.54 -12.28 20.96
CA LEU A 70 1.18 -13.61 20.47
C LEU A 70 0.24 -14.38 21.42
N GLU A 71 0.35 -14.14 22.73
CA GLU A 71 -0.45 -14.83 23.75
C GLU A 71 -1.75 -14.10 24.08
N ASN A 72 -1.70 -12.78 24.25
CA ASN A 72 -2.84 -12.01 24.74
C ASN A 72 -3.71 -11.47 23.60
N LEU A 73 -3.10 -11.10 22.47
CA LEU A 73 -3.82 -10.51 21.34
C LEU A 73 -4.08 -11.50 20.21
N VAL A 74 -3.21 -12.50 20.03
CA VAL A 74 -3.37 -13.47 18.94
C VAL A 74 -4.02 -14.77 19.39
N ALA A 75 -3.58 -15.36 20.53
CA ALA A 75 -4.06 -16.66 20.98
C ALA A 75 -5.59 -16.78 21.14
N PRO A 76 -6.32 -15.77 21.69
CA PRO A 76 -7.78 -15.85 21.84
C PRO A 76 -8.52 -16.03 20.52
N TYR A 77 -7.89 -15.70 19.40
CA TYR A 77 -8.49 -15.62 18.08
C TYR A 77 -7.99 -16.72 17.12
N ARG A 78 -7.07 -17.60 17.55
CA ARG A 78 -6.44 -18.62 16.69
C ARG A 78 -7.41 -19.54 15.94
N ARG A 79 -8.52 -19.95 16.58
CA ARG A 79 -9.44 -20.96 16.02
C ARG A 79 -10.54 -20.40 15.11
N SER A 80 -10.81 -19.10 15.14
CA SER A 80 -11.98 -18.50 14.46
C SER A 80 -11.63 -17.36 13.49
N TYR A 81 -10.44 -16.76 13.56
CA TYR A 81 -10.21 -15.41 13.01
C TYR A 81 -9.34 -15.32 11.77
N TYR A 82 -8.34 -16.21 11.60
CA TYR A 82 -7.47 -16.18 10.41
C TYR A 82 -8.20 -16.46 9.10
N ALA A 83 -9.44 -16.94 9.18
CA ALA A 83 -10.26 -17.18 8.00
C ALA A 83 -11.00 -15.93 7.49
N ARG A 84 -11.15 -14.82 8.26
CA ARG A 84 -12.08 -13.74 7.85
C ARG A 84 -11.68 -12.27 8.10
N GLN A 85 -10.86 -11.89 9.09
CA GLN A 85 -10.65 -10.45 9.39
C GLN A 85 -9.28 -10.15 10.03
N GLY A 86 -8.18 -10.49 9.35
CA GLY A 86 -6.82 -10.60 9.88
C GLY A 86 -6.34 -9.47 10.80
N LEU A 87 -5.95 -9.84 12.03
CA LEU A 87 -5.10 -9.01 12.89
C LEU A 87 -3.78 -8.74 12.16
N ILE A 88 -3.39 -7.47 12.10
CA ILE A 88 -2.09 -7.06 11.58
C ILE A 88 -1.36 -6.21 12.60
N ALA A 89 -0.03 -6.30 12.62
CA ALA A 89 0.81 -5.47 13.48
C ALA A 89 2.19 -5.23 12.86
N LEU A 90 2.85 -4.14 13.24
CA LEU A 90 4.22 -3.82 12.81
C LEU A 90 4.99 -2.99 13.85
N SER A 91 6.31 -3.12 13.83
CA SER A 91 7.24 -2.29 14.62
C SER A 91 7.38 -0.86 14.06
N GLN A 92 7.47 0.16 14.92
CA GLN A 92 7.71 1.56 14.49
C GLN A 92 9.17 2.06 14.61
N ASN A 93 10.01 1.44 15.44
CA ASN A 93 11.33 1.98 15.80
C ASN A 93 12.51 1.13 15.27
N SER A 94 12.32 0.40 14.17
CA SER A 94 13.27 -0.63 13.73
C SER A 94 14.66 -0.13 13.34
N ASP A 95 14.78 1.11 12.83
CA ASP A 95 16.05 1.67 12.36
C ASP A 95 16.85 2.39 13.46
N ALA A 96 16.20 2.85 14.52
CA ALA A 96 16.86 3.63 15.58
C ALA A 96 17.68 2.74 16.52
N ASP A 97 17.19 1.51 16.75
CA ASP A 97 17.69 0.68 17.84
C ASP A 97 18.59 -0.47 17.37
N GLY A 98 18.70 -0.75 16.06
CA GLY A 98 19.55 -1.83 15.52
C GLY A 98 19.08 -3.26 15.82
N TYR A 99 17.98 -3.43 16.58
CA TYR A 99 17.39 -4.74 16.92
C TYR A 99 16.52 -5.33 15.80
N GLY A 100 16.35 -4.62 14.69
CA GLY A 100 15.62 -5.08 13.52
C GLY A 100 14.14 -4.66 13.49
N ALA A 101 13.45 -5.08 12.44
CA ALA A 101 12.04 -4.79 12.22
C ALA A 101 11.20 -6.07 12.31
N TRP A 102 9.91 -5.94 12.58
CA TRP A 102 9.00 -7.07 12.51
C TRP A 102 7.61 -6.66 12.04
N CYS A 103 6.87 -7.65 11.52
CA CYS A 103 5.46 -7.50 11.20
C CYS A 103 4.69 -8.81 11.47
N LEU A 104 3.42 -8.70 11.85
CA LEU A 104 2.43 -9.77 11.87
C LEU A 104 1.45 -9.51 10.73
N ASP A 105 1.45 -10.40 9.74
CA ASP A 105 0.63 -10.25 8.54
C ASP A 105 -0.77 -10.88 8.68
N PRO A 106 -1.72 -10.60 7.76
CA PRO A 106 -3.09 -11.14 7.83
C PRO A 106 -3.18 -12.66 7.84
N ARG A 107 -2.12 -13.37 7.41
CA ARG A 107 -2.06 -14.84 7.39
C ARG A 107 -1.68 -15.41 8.77
N GLY A 108 -1.46 -14.55 9.77
CA GLY A 108 -1.02 -14.95 11.10
C GLY A 108 0.45 -15.31 11.17
N MET A 109 1.27 -14.73 10.29
CA MET A 109 2.71 -14.96 10.28
C MET A 109 3.45 -13.77 10.87
N LEU A 110 4.19 -14.02 11.96
CA LEU A 110 5.15 -13.09 12.51
C LEU A 110 6.48 -13.24 11.76
N THR A 111 6.92 -12.17 11.11
CA THR A 111 8.20 -12.09 10.42
C THR A 111 9.07 -11.06 11.10
N LEU A 112 10.26 -11.48 11.53
CA LEU A 112 11.30 -10.61 12.06
C LEU A 112 12.45 -10.51 11.07
N ALA A 113 12.92 -9.30 10.83
CA ALA A 113 14.08 -8.98 10.02
C ALA A 113 15.18 -8.45 10.95
N LEU A 114 16.19 -9.29 11.19
CA LEU A 114 17.24 -9.08 12.18
C LEU A 114 18.59 -8.89 11.49
N SER A 115 19.45 -8.02 12.04
CA SER A 115 20.85 -7.96 11.65
C SER A 115 21.57 -9.29 11.96
N LYS A 116 22.71 -9.55 11.31
CA LYS A 116 23.54 -10.74 11.57
C LYS A 116 23.89 -10.90 13.06
N GLU A 117 24.20 -9.79 13.73
CA GLU A 117 24.57 -9.76 15.14
C GLU A 117 23.37 -10.12 16.03
N THR A 118 22.25 -9.41 15.85
CA THR A 118 21.00 -9.64 16.59
C THR A 118 20.46 -11.06 16.35
N TYR A 119 20.57 -11.58 15.12
CA TYR A 119 20.21 -12.95 14.80
C TYR A 119 21.06 -13.99 15.55
N GLY A 120 22.38 -13.80 15.58
CA GLY A 120 23.29 -14.69 16.32
C GLY A 120 22.99 -14.71 17.82
N GLN A 121 22.57 -13.57 18.37
CA GLN A 121 22.19 -13.44 19.78
C GLN A 121 20.79 -13.96 20.10
N SER A 122 19.82 -13.85 19.17
CA SER A 122 18.43 -14.23 19.42
C SER A 122 18.23 -15.75 19.55
N ARG A 123 19.10 -16.55 18.90
CA ARG A 123 18.99 -18.02 18.80
C ARG A 123 17.67 -18.48 18.17
N LEU A 124 17.00 -17.60 17.43
CA LEU A 124 15.80 -17.92 16.69
C LEU A 124 16.16 -18.64 15.39
N ALA A 125 15.35 -19.61 14.98
CA ALA A 125 15.54 -20.30 13.71
C ALA A 125 15.07 -19.39 12.58
N GLY A 126 16.00 -18.98 11.71
CA GLY A 126 15.71 -18.15 10.55
C GLY A 126 16.54 -18.52 9.34
N ARG A 127 16.43 -17.72 8.30
CA ARG A 127 17.21 -17.82 7.07
C ARG A 127 17.82 -16.50 6.70
N LYS A 128 18.96 -16.53 6.03
CA LYS A 128 19.60 -15.34 5.49
C LYS A 128 18.70 -14.72 4.40
N LEU A 129 18.50 -13.41 4.43
CA LEU A 129 17.87 -12.69 3.34
C LEU A 129 18.92 -12.31 2.31
N CYS A 130 18.80 -12.89 1.13
CA CYS A 130 19.67 -12.60 0.00
C CYS A 130 18.93 -11.65 -0.94
N ILE A 131 19.01 -10.35 -0.68
CA ILE A 131 18.51 -9.30 -1.58
C ILE A 131 19.70 -8.50 -2.08
N HIS A 132 19.98 -8.62 -3.39
CA HIS A 132 21.13 -7.99 -4.00
C HIS A 132 22.46 -8.38 -3.31
N ARG A 133 23.57 -7.68 -3.61
CA ARG A 133 24.91 -7.95 -3.04
C ARG A 133 25.01 -7.71 -1.51
N ARG A 134 23.91 -7.40 -0.81
CA ARG A 134 23.87 -7.29 0.65
C ARG A 134 23.23 -8.53 1.25
N SER A 135 23.85 -9.01 2.31
CA SER A 135 23.53 -10.32 2.88
C SER A 135 23.72 -10.32 4.41
N ASP A 136 23.50 -9.18 5.04
CA ASP A 136 23.71 -8.95 6.46
C ASP A 136 22.43 -9.15 7.29
N MET A 137 21.28 -9.36 6.64
CA MET A 137 19.99 -9.53 7.32
C MET A 137 19.50 -10.99 7.32
N HIS A 138 18.81 -11.37 8.38
CA HIS A 138 18.21 -12.68 8.57
C HIS A 138 16.72 -12.52 8.86
N LEU A 139 15.91 -13.37 8.23
CA LEU A 139 14.48 -13.46 8.44
C LEU A 139 14.15 -14.63 9.35
N VAL A 140 13.43 -14.34 10.43
CA VAL A 140 12.81 -15.34 11.29
C VAL A 140 11.32 -15.30 11.01
N ASN A 141 10.74 -16.46 10.68
CA ASN A 141 9.31 -16.59 10.45
C ASN A 141 8.71 -17.52 11.49
N MET A 142 7.66 -17.06 12.15
CA MET A 142 6.92 -17.81 13.16
C MET A 142 5.43 -17.75 12.84
N TYR A 143 4.78 -18.91 12.76
CA TYR A 143 3.33 -18.93 12.69
C TYR A 143 2.77 -18.63 14.06
N ALA A 144 1.83 -17.70 14.12
CA ALA A 144 1.07 -17.42 15.32
C ALA A 144 -0.11 -18.40 15.51
N ASP A 145 -0.27 -19.36 14.59
CA ASP A 145 -1.16 -20.51 14.69
C ASP A 145 -0.41 -21.74 15.25
N ASP A 146 -1.09 -22.50 16.12
CA ASP A 146 -0.52 -23.58 16.92
C ASP A 146 -0.57 -24.94 16.19
N ARG A 147 -0.43 -24.94 14.85
CA ARG A 147 -0.55 -26.18 14.04
C ARG A 147 0.46 -27.23 14.45
N GLU A 148 1.62 -26.79 14.96
CA GLU A 148 2.65 -27.63 15.57
C GLU A 148 3.00 -27.12 16.97
N PRO A 149 2.29 -27.57 18.02
CA PRO A 149 2.41 -26.96 19.35
C PRO A 149 3.79 -27.03 19.98
N LYS A 150 4.52 -28.11 19.71
CA LYS A 150 5.90 -28.26 20.19
C LYS A 150 6.85 -27.27 19.53
N THR A 151 6.69 -27.07 18.21
CA THR A 151 7.51 -26.12 17.43
C THR A 151 7.18 -24.69 17.87
N TYR A 152 5.89 -24.36 17.95
CA TYR A 152 5.41 -23.06 18.39
C TYR A 152 5.92 -22.72 19.80
N GLN A 153 5.74 -23.62 20.78
CA GLN A 153 6.21 -23.39 22.15
C GLN A 153 7.72 -23.22 22.24
N LYS A 154 8.50 -24.01 21.47
CA LYS A 154 9.95 -23.87 21.41
C LYS A 154 10.36 -22.50 20.88
N GLN A 155 9.72 -22.04 19.80
CA GLN A 155 9.99 -20.73 19.21
C GLN A 155 9.57 -19.59 20.15
N LEU A 156 8.41 -19.71 20.81
CA LEU A 156 7.93 -18.73 21.78
C LEU A 156 8.85 -18.62 23.01
N ASN A 157 9.37 -19.74 23.51
CA ASN A 157 10.34 -19.74 24.60
C ASN A 157 11.66 -19.08 24.19
N ALA A 158 12.13 -19.32 22.96
CA ALA A 158 13.31 -18.65 22.42
C ALA A 158 13.08 -17.14 22.25
N LEU A 159 11.89 -16.75 21.78
CA LEU A 159 11.47 -15.35 21.66
C LEU A 159 11.48 -14.66 23.02
N ARG A 160 10.81 -15.23 24.04
CA ARG A 160 10.81 -14.71 25.42
C ARG A 160 12.21 -14.55 25.99
N ALA A 161 13.07 -15.55 25.80
CA ALA A 161 14.44 -15.46 26.28
C ALA A 161 15.21 -14.31 25.61
N TRP A 162 14.96 -14.05 24.33
CA TRP A 162 15.55 -12.92 23.62
C TRP A 162 14.95 -11.57 24.07
N GLU A 163 13.64 -11.50 24.28
CA GLU A 163 12.97 -10.29 24.79
C GLU A 163 13.42 -9.94 26.21
N ALA A 164 13.58 -10.93 27.09
CA ALA A 164 14.10 -10.71 28.44
C ALA A 164 15.49 -10.03 28.42
N ARG A 165 16.39 -10.48 27.53
CA ARG A 165 17.71 -9.83 27.35
C ARG A 165 17.59 -8.40 26.84
N ARG A 166 16.66 -8.14 25.93
CA ARG A 166 16.41 -6.78 25.41
C ARG A 166 15.80 -5.87 26.49
N ALA A 167 14.95 -6.42 27.35
CA ALA A 167 14.36 -5.69 28.47
C ALA A 167 15.42 -5.30 29.51
N GLU A 168 16.42 -6.15 29.77
CA GLU A 168 17.59 -5.81 30.61
C GLU A 168 18.38 -4.62 30.06
N GLU A 169 18.42 -4.48 28.73
CA GLU A 169 19.02 -3.35 28.02
C GLU A 169 18.08 -2.13 27.91
N GLY A 170 16.87 -2.21 28.45
CA GLY A 170 15.88 -1.13 28.49
C GLY A 170 15.01 -1.00 27.23
N TYR A 171 15.03 -1.99 26.34
CA TYR A 171 14.28 -1.93 25.08
C TYR A 171 12.90 -2.57 25.18
N GLN A 172 11.90 -1.90 24.61
CA GLN A 172 10.55 -2.43 24.38
C GLN A 172 10.12 -2.17 22.94
N TRP A 173 9.21 -3.00 22.42
CA TRP A 173 8.67 -2.78 21.08
C TRP A 173 7.58 -1.73 21.09
N GLU A 174 7.81 -0.62 20.40
CA GLU A 174 6.72 0.23 19.94
C GLU A 174 6.10 -0.36 18.67
N MET A 175 4.79 -0.55 18.70
CA MET A 175 4.08 -1.18 17.59
C MET A 175 2.74 -0.51 17.27
N LEU A 176 2.37 -0.62 16.00
CA LEU A 176 1.03 -0.38 15.52
C LEU A 176 0.33 -1.72 15.34
N TYR A 177 -0.95 -1.78 15.68
CA TYR A 177 -1.77 -2.94 15.35
C TYR A 177 -3.20 -2.55 15.00
N TYR A 178 -3.82 -3.36 14.16
CA TYR A 178 -5.23 -3.29 13.81
C TYR A 178 -5.87 -4.62 14.20
N CYS A 179 -6.90 -4.54 15.06
CA CYS A 179 -7.70 -5.69 15.44
C CYS A 179 -9.19 -5.34 15.39
N PRO A 180 -10.01 -6.02 14.56
CA PRO A 180 -11.43 -5.74 14.43
C PRO A 180 -12.22 -5.88 15.74
N VAL A 181 -11.83 -6.81 16.62
CA VAL A 181 -12.60 -7.18 17.82
C VAL A 181 -12.15 -6.43 19.06
N SER A 182 -10.85 -6.16 19.18
CA SER A 182 -10.22 -5.72 20.43
C SER A 182 -9.98 -4.21 20.51
N ALA A 183 -10.27 -3.46 19.44
CA ALA A 183 -10.02 -2.01 19.38
C ALA A 183 -10.75 -1.21 20.49
N ARG A 184 -11.75 -1.79 21.17
CA ARG A 184 -12.49 -1.12 22.25
C ARG A 184 -11.71 -0.98 23.57
N ASN A 185 -10.72 -1.83 23.82
CA ASN A 185 -9.97 -1.84 25.10
C ASN A 185 -8.50 -1.42 24.95
N ALA A 186 -8.08 -0.99 23.76
CA ALA A 186 -6.73 -0.50 23.54
C ALA A 186 -6.52 0.84 24.25
N HIS A 187 -5.48 0.95 25.07
CA HIS A 187 -5.16 2.17 25.84
C HIS A 187 -4.90 3.42 24.97
N ARG A 188 -4.63 3.26 23.67
CA ARG A 188 -4.34 4.38 22.76
C ARG A 188 -4.84 4.12 21.33
N LEU A 189 -6.17 4.07 21.18
CA LEU A 189 -6.82 4.00 19.87
C LEU A 189 -6.63 5.31 19.10
N GLN A 190 -6.13 5.22 17.87
CA GLN A 190 -5.99 6.31 16.91
C GLN A 190 -7.07 6.15 15.84
N LYS A 191 -7.87 7.20 15.63
CA LYS A 191 -8.83 7.25 14.54
C LYS A 191 -8.20 7.96 13.35
N ALA A 192 -8.32 7.35 12.18
CA ALA A 192 -7.88 7.92 10.91
C ALA A 192 -9.13 8.33 10.12
N LYS A 193 -9.24 9.64 9.88
CA LYS A 193 -10.29 10.27 9.09
C LYS A 193 -9.66 10.87 7.81
N PRO A 194 -10.43 11.04 6.74
CA PRO A 194 -9.92 11.71 5.55
C PRO A 194 -9.68 13.19 5.84
N GLU A 195 -8.51 13.68 5.46
CA GLU A 195 -8.24 15.08 5.20
C GLU A 195 -8.75 15.37 3.78
N ILE A 196 -9.69 16.33 3.65
CA ILE A 196 -10.31 16.66 2.36
C ILE A 196 -9.83 18.04 1.94
N SER A 197 -9.26 18.13 0.74
CA SER A 197 -8.83 19.39 0.11
C SER A 197 -9.50 19.55 -1.26
N MET A 198 -9.87 20.78 -1.60
CA MET A 198 -10.44 21.14 -2.88
C MET A 198 -9.46 22.05 -3.62
N PHE A 199 -9.22 21.76 -4.90
CA PHE A 199 -8.38 22.59 -5.76
C PHE A 199 -9.17 22.98 -7.00
N ASN A 200 -9.20 24.28 -7.29
CA ASN A 200 -9.97 24.86 -8.38
C ASN A 200 -9.05 25.39 -9.47
N ASN A 201 -9.57 25.51 -10.70
CA ASN A 201 -8.84 26.02 -11.85
C ASN A 201 -7.53 25.26 -12.09
N VAL A 202 -7.59 23.93 -12.02
CA VAL A 202 -6.46 23.05 -12.30
C VAL A 202 -6.60 22.40 -13.67
N HIS A 203 -5.48 22.08 -14.30
CA HIS A 203 -5.44 21.23 -15.49
C HIS A 203 -5.79 19.79 -15.10
N VAL A 204 -6.95 19.33 -15.53
CA VAL A 204 -7.44 17.95 -15.36
C VAL A 204 -7.25 17.21 -16.69
N PRO A 205 -6.46 16.13 -16.74
CA PRO A 205 -6.31 15.31 -17.93
C PRO A 205 -7.65 14.74 -18.42
N ILE A 206 -7.81 14.67 -19.73
CA ILE A 206 -8.96 14.02 -20.37
C ILE A 206 -8.51 12.60 -20.73
N ILE A 207 -9.04 11.61 -20.01
CA ILE A 207 -8.70 10.21 -20.24
C ILE A 207 -9.71 9.62 -21.22
N THR A 208 -9.25 9.23 -22.40
CA THR A 208 -10.09 8.52 -23.36
C THR A 208 -10.28 7.06 -22.93
N SER A 209 -11.44 6.48 -23.28
CA SER A 209 -11.80 5.09 -22.93
C SER A 209 -10.73 4.06 -23.32
N ASP A 210 -9.96 4.33 -24.38
CA ASP A 210 -8.93 3.41 -24.88
C ASP A 210 -7.55 3.64 -24.23
N ALA A 211 -7.30 4.81 -23.63
CA ALA A 211 -6.00 5.15 -23.05
C ALA A 211 -5.64 4.27 -21.83
N VAL A 212 -6.63 3.72 -21.11
CA VAL A 212 -6.38 2.89 -19.92
C VAL A 212 -5.99 1.45 -20.24
N ILE A 213 -6.06 1.03 -21.50
CA ILE A 213 -5.80 -0.35 -21.92
C ILE A 213 -4.40 -0.46 -22.50
N ARG A 214 -3.61 -1.33 -21.90
CA ARG A 214 -2.29 -1.66 -22.44
C ARG A 214 -2.42 -2.33 -23.82
N PRO A 215 -1.73 -1.83 -24.86
CA PRO A 215 -1.63 -2.49 -26.15
C PRO A 215 -1.05 -3.91 -26.06
N SER A 216 -1.39 -4.78 -27.02
CA SER A 216 -0.84 -6.13 -27.08
C SER A 216 0.66 -6.10 -27.37
N ARG A 217 1.43 -6.95 -26.67
CA ARG A 217 2.89 -7.07 -26.85
C ARG A 217 3.31 -7.68 -28.18
N GLU A 218 2.40 -8.34 -28.91
CA GLU A 218 2.76 -9.15 -30.08
C GLU A 218 2.86 -8.36 -31.40
N GLY A 219 2.58 -7.05 -31.41
CA GLY A 219 2.45 -6.31 -32.67
C GLY A 219 3.25 -5.01 -32.81
N ASP A 220 3.48 -4.28 -31.72
CA ASP A 220 3.99 -2.91 -31.81
C ASP A 220 4.68 -2.49 -30.50
N HIS A 221 6.02 -2.51 -30.48
CA HIS A 221 6.79 -2.11 -29.32
C HIS A 221 6.64 -0.61 -29.05
N ASP A 222 6.59 0.20 -30.12
CA ASP A 222 6.51 1.65 -30.04
C ASP A 222 5.17 2.05 -29.41
N ALA A 223 4.07 1.41 -29.80
CA ALA A 223 2.77 1.65 -29.17
C ALA A 223 2.73 1.30 -27.67
N VAL A 224 3.47 0.27 -27.23
CA VAL A 224 3.57 -0.06 -25.80
C VAL A 224 4.40 0.98 -25.05
N GLU A 225 5.49 1.45 -25.64
CA GLU A 225 6.35 2.50 -25.07
C GLU A 225 5.60 3.83 -24.96
N ASP A 226 4.92 4.27 -26.02
CA ASP A 226 4.07 5.47 -26.04
C ASP A 226 2.98 5.39 -24.96
N TRP A 227 2.36 4.22 -24.80
CA TRP A 227 1.36 3.99 -23.76
C TRP A 227 1.98 4.06 -22.36
N GLU A 228 3.15 3.47 -22.13
CA GLU A 228 3.86 3.53 -20.85
C GLU A 228 4.28 4.97 -20.51
N GLU A 229 4.76 5.76 -21.47
CA GLU A 229 5.08 7.18 -21.29
C GLU A 229 3.82 8.00 -20.97
N HIS A 230 2.74 7.79 -21.70
CA HIS A 230 1.46 8.45 -21.43
C HIS A 230 0.95 8.13 -20.02
N MET A 231 0.96 6.85 -19.63
CA MET A 231 0.57 6.44 -18.29
C MET A 231 1.49 7.01 -17.21
N ALA A 232 2.81 7.04 -17.45
CA ALA A 232 3.76 7.66 -16.54
C ALA A 232 3.41 9.15 -16.31
N SER A 233 3.09 9.89 -17.37
CA SER A 233 2.67 11.30 -17.27
C SER A 233 1.39 11.49 -16.45
N LEU A 234 0.42 10.57 -16.57
CA LEU A 234 -0.82 10.58 -15.78
C LEU A 234 -0.58 10.29 -14.30
N PHE A 235 0.30 9.34 -13.98
CA PHE A 235 0.66 9.06 -12.58
C PHE A 235 1.51 10.17 -11.97
N GLU A 236 2.38 10.81 -12.75
CA GLU A 236 3.09 12.01 -12.32
C GLU A 236 2.09 13.13 -12.00
N TRP A 237 1.11 13.37 -12.88
CA TRP A 237 0.03 14.31 -12.61
C TRP A 237 -0.73 13.98 -11.32
N SER A 238 -1.09 12.71 -11.08
CA SER A 238 -1.74 12.28 -9.85
C SER A 238 -0.89 12.55 -8.60
N GLY A 239 0.42 12.30 -8.68
CA GLY A 239 1.36 12.62 -7.62
C GLY A 239 1.43 14.13 -7.36
N MET A 240 1.50 14.95 -8.41
CA MET A 240 1.47 16.41 -8.32
C MET A 240 0.16 16.93 -7.72
N ALA A 241 -0.97 16.30 -8.07
CA ALA A 241 -2.29 16.61 -7.54
C ALA A 241 -2.39 16.31 -6.04
N ALA A 242 -1.89 15.14 -5.61
CA ALA A 242 -1.82 14.79 -4.19
C ALA A 242 -0.90 15.72 -3.38
N LEU A 243 0.11 16.31 -4.01
CA LEU A 243 0.98 17.32 -3.39
C LEU A 243 0.38 18.74 -3.40
N GLY A 244 -0.75 18.96 -4.08
CA GLY A 244 -1.32 20.30 -4.28
C GLY A 244 -0.38 21.22 -5.06
N ALA A 245 0.36 20.67 -6.03
CA ALA A 245 1.41 21.39 -6.72
C ALA A 245 0.84 22.58 -7.53
N GLN A 246 1.48 23.75 -7.38
CA GLN A 246 1.10 24.96 -8.11
C GLN A 246 1.13 24.77 -9.63
N ARG A 247 2.04 23.91 -10.13
CA ARG A 247 2.20 23.61 -11.56
C ARG A 247 0.96 23.04 -12.24
N LEU A 248 -0.04 22.61 -11.47
CA LEU A 248 -1.32 22.17 -12.02
C LEU A 248 -2.30 23.32 -12.26
N GLN A 249 -2.06 24.52 -11.73
CA GLN A 249 -2.97 25.65 -11.90
C GLN A 249 -2.96 26.16 -13.34
N VAL A 250 -4.13 26.46 -13.88
CA VAL A 250 -4.30 26.97 -15.26
C VAL A 250 -3.66 28.34 -15.47
N VAL A 251 -3.54 29.11 -14.39
CA VAL A 251 -2.92 30.44 -14.39
C VAL A 251 -1.44 30.40 -14.01
N ASP A 252 -0.83 29.22 -13.95
CA ASP A 252 0.56 29.12 -13.55
C ASP A 252 1.50 29.71 -14.62
N CYS A 253 2.43 30.55 -14.16
CA CYS A 253 3.30 31.36 -15.02
C CYS A 253 4.77 31.25 -14.57
N VAL A 254 5.20 30.09 -14.06
CA VAL A 254 6.62 29.88 -13.72
C VAL A 254 7.44 29.89 -15.01
N ASP A 255 8.60 30.52 -14.94
CA ASP A 255 9.62 30.52 -15.98
C ASP A 255 9.96 29.06 -16.41
N PRO A 256 9.87 28.72 -17.70
CA PRO A 256 10.22 27.38 -18.20
C PRO A 256 11.65 26.93 -17.88
N TYR A 257 12.59 27.86 -17.64
CA TYR A 257 13.95 27.54 -17.21
C TYR A 257 14.04 27.15 -15.72
N VAL A 258 12.98 27.39 -14.94
CA VAL A 258 12.88 27.03 -13.52
C VAL A 258 12.09 25.73 -13.32
N ALA A 259 11.01 25.52 -14.09
CA ALA A 259 10.20 24.31 -14.01
C ALA A 259 9.72 23.87 -15.39
N VAL A 260 10.07 22.64 -15.78
CA VAL A 260 9.76 22.06 -17.10
C VAL A 260 8.53 21.16 -17.11
N TYR A 261 7.91 20.92 -15.95
CA TYR A 261 6.72 20.08 -15.87
C TYR A 261 5.54 20.76 -16.59
N GLU A 262 4.87 19.99 -17.45
CA GLU A 262 3.63 20.36 -18.13
C GLU A 262 2.56 19.28 -17.85
N PRO A 263 1.31 19.67 -17.53
CA PRO A 263 0.23 18.70 -17.33
C PRO A 263 -0.03 17.87 -18.61
N PRO A 264 -0.39 16.58 -18.48
CA PRO A 264 -0.66 15.72 -19.64
C PRO A 264 -1.74 16.31 -20.56
N ALA A 265 -1.47 16.34 -21.86
CA ALA A 265 -2.43 16.75 -22.88
C ALA A 265 -3.15 15.52 -23.47
N PRO A 266 -4.45 15.62 -23.84
CA PRO A 266 -5.31 16.79 -23.67
C PRO A 266 -5.76 16.98 -22.22
N SER A 267 -5.87 18.23 -21.77
CA SER A 267 -6.41 18.59 -20.45
C SER A 267 -7.45 19.70 -20.55
N ARG A 268 -8.23 19.87 -19.47
CA ARG A 268 -9.21 20.94 -19.32
C ARG A 268 -9.05 21.64 -17.98
N ALA A 269 -9.46 22.90 -17.91
CA ALA A 269 -9.63 23.57 -16.64
C ALA A 269 -10.78 22.91 -15.87
N GLY A 270 -10.52 22.51 -14.63
CA GLY A 270 -11.51 21.88 -13.78
C GLY A 270 -11.19 22.01 -12.29
N GLU A 271 -11.96 21.28 -11.50
CA GLU A 271 -11.79 21.17 -10.06
C GLU A 271 -11.41 19.72 -9.72
N ILE A 272 -10.61 19.56 -8.68
CA ILE A 272 -10.29 18.25 -8.11
C ILE A 272 -10.55 18.25 -6.61
N MET A 273 -11.04 17.13 -6.12
CA MET A 273 -11.12 16.79 -4.71
C MET A 273 -10.01 15.80 -4.39
N HIS A 274 -9.28 16.10 -3.32
CA HIS A 274 -8.24 15.24 -2.77
C HIS A 274 -8.66 14.77 -1.39
N LEU A 275 -8.76 13.45 -1.22
CA LEU A 275 -8.97 12.81 0.07
C LEU A 275 -7.68 12.10 0.49
N ARG A 276 -7.21 12.37 1.70
CA ARG A 276 -6.00 11.77 2.25
C ARG A 276 -6.29 11.11 3.58
N TRP A 277 -5.95 9.82 3.70
CA TRP A 277 -5.94 9.12 4.97
C TRP A 277 -4.49 8.85 5.39
N ARG A 278 -4.17 9.08 6.67
CA ARG A 278 -2.87 8.75 7.28
C ARG A 278 -3.08 7.92 8.53
N GLY A 279 -2.36 6.81 8.65
CA GLY A 279 -2.53 5.90 9.77
C GLY A 279 -1.96 4.51 9.52
N PHE A 280 -2.63 3.50 10.05
CA PHE A 280 -2.32 2.09 9.84
C PHE A 280 -3.58 1.38 9.34
N PHE A 281 -3.61 1.07 8.05
CA PHE A 281 -4.81 0.61 7.36
C PHE A 281 -4.72 -0.88 7.00
N PRO A 282 -5.72 -1.68 7.37
CA PRO A 282 -5.82 -3.07 6.96
C PRO A 282 -6.29 -3.20 5.50
N PRO A 283 -6.05 -4.35 4.85
CA PRO A 283 -6.56 -4.66 3.51
C PRO A 283 -8.05 -4.38 3.33
N ASP A 284 -8.89 -4.72 4.31
CA ASP A 284 -10.34 -4.50 4.20
C ASP A 284 -10.71 -3.02 4.09
N PHE A 285 -9.93 -2.13 4.71
CA PHE A 285 -10.15 -0.68 4.56
C PHE A 285 -9.75 -0.20 3.16
N VAL A 286 -8.59 -0.67 2.67
CA VAL A 286 -8.11 -0.38 1.30
C VAL A 286 -9.14 -0.87 0.27
N TRP A 287 -9.68 -2.08 0.46
CA TRP A 287 -10.76 -2.62 -0.35
C TRP A 287 -11.98 -1.68 -0.40
N SER A 288 -12.46 -1.19 0.75
CA SER A 288 -13.60 -0.27 0.78
C SER A 288 -13.32 1.03 0.02
N VAL A 289 -12.11 1.58 0.11
CA VAL A 289 -11.71 2.74 -0.69
C VAL A 289 -11.79 2.43 -2.19
N LEU A 290 -11.22 1.31 -2.61
CA LEU A 290 -11.22 0.86 -4.02
C LEU A 290 -12.65 0.66 -4.55
N GLU A 291 -13.50 -0.01 -3.77
CA GLU A 291 -14.90 -0.26 -4.12
C GLU A 291 -15.68 1.05 -4.31
N HIS A 292 -15.55 1.99 -3.37
CA HIS A 292 -16.19 3.31 -3.51
C HIS A 292 -15.67 4.08 -4.72
N ALA A 293 -14.38 4.03 -5.02
CA ALA A 293 -13.82 4.67 -6.20
C ALA A 293 -14.37 4.11 -7.51
N VAL A 294 -14.48 2.78 -7.63
CA VAL A 294 -15.12 2.15 -8.80
C VAL A 294 -16.59 2.58 -8.92
N ASN A 295 -17.32 2.66 -7.80
CA ASN A 295 -18.71 3.09 -7.79
C ASN A 295 -18.88 4.56 -8.23
N ILE A 296 -17.95 5.45 -7.85
CA ILE A 296 -17.92 6.85 -8.30
C ILE A 296 -17.76 6.93 -9.82
N VAL A 297 -16.79 6.20 -10.38
CA VAL A 297 -16.53 6.17 -11.82
C VAL A 297 -17.73 5.60 -12.59
N SER A 298 -18.32 4.53 -12.06
CA SER A 298 -19.45 3.83 -12.69
C SER A 298 -20.71 4.71 -12.72
N ALA A 299 -20.97 5.47 -11.66
CA ALA A 299 -22.10 6.41 -11.60
C ALA A 299 -21.91 7.60 -12.55
N ALA A 300 -20.69 8.13 -12.66
CA ALA A 300 -20.39 9.26 -13.55
C ALA A 300 -20.50 8.89 -15.04
N GLY A 301 -20.08 7.69 -15.42
CA GLY A 301 -20.14 7.19 -16.79
C GLY A 301 -21.56 7.01 -17.34
N GLN A 302 -22.59 6.97 -16.48
CA GLN A 302 -23.99 6.87 -16.91
C GLN A 302 -24.61 8.23 -17.28
N HIS A 303 -24.08 9.33 -16.75
CA HIS A 303 -24.74 10.64 -16.78
C HIS A 303 -23.96 11.72 -17.51
N SER A 304 -22.65 11.54 -17.73
CA SER A 304 -21.79 12.59 -18.27
C SER A 304 -21.11 12.16 -19.57
N SER A 305 -21.04 13.09 -20.54
CA SER A 305 -20.23 12.97 -21.75
C SER A 305 -18.75 13.25 -21.49
N GLU A 306 -18.39 13.55 -20.25
CA GLU A 306 -17.03 13.91 -19.85
C GLU A 306 -16.33 12.69 -19.26
N SER A 307 -15.04 12.53 -19.57
CA SER A 307 -14.22 11.48 -18.99
C SER A 307 -14.10 11.69 -17.48
N SER A 308 -14.84 10.90 -16.70
CA SER A 308 -14.65 10.80 -15.25
C SER A 308 -13.59 9.75 -14.97
N PHE A 309 -12.68 10.00 -14.03
CA PHE A 309 -11.73 9.01 -13.57
C PHE A 309 -11.45 9.23 -12.08
N VAL A 310 -10.87 8.24 -11.42
CA VAL A 310 -10.38 8.36 -10.05
C VAL A 310 -8.96 7.85 -10.02
N SER A 311 -8.05 8.62 -9.41
CA SER A 311 -6.69 8.17 -9.13
C SER A 311 -6.53 7.88 -7.65
N ILE A 312 -5.89 6.77 -7.33
CA ILE A 312 -5.65 6.30 -5.97
C ILE A 312 -4.17 6.02 -5.85
N THR A 313 -3.51 6.55 -4.84
CA THR A 313 -2.12 6.25 -4.52
C THR A 313 -2.06 5.75 -3.09
N ALA A 314 -1.47 4.59 -2.88
CA ALA A 314 -1.28 4.01 -1.56
C ALA A 314 0.20 3.83 -1.27
N HIS A 315 0.61 4.27 -0.09
CA HIS A 315 1.97 4.16 0.41
C HIS A 315 2.02 3.10 1.50
N GLY A 316 2.85 2.08 1.31
CA GLY A 316 3.14 1.04 2.28
C GLY A 316 4.08 1.52 3.39
N PHE A 317 4.18 0.72 4.47
CA PHE A 317 5.13 1.02 5.55
C PHE A 317 6.57 0.70 5.16
N SER A 318 7.44 1.73 5.20
CA SER A 318 8.83 1.57 4.76
C SER A 318 9.68 0.62 5.65
N GLN A 319 9.22 0.41 6.87
CA GLN A 319 9.88 -0.40 7.87
C GLN A 319 9.32 -1.82 7.98
N SER A 320 8.33 -2.19 7.17
CA SER A 320 7.82 -3.56 7.20
C SER A 320 8.78 -4.52 6.50
N PRO A 321 9.14 -5.67 7.11
CA PRO A 321 9.85 -6.76 6.43
C PRO A 321 9.09 -7.36 5.24
N ILE A 322 7.77 -7.24 5.24
CA ILE A 322 6.87 -7.75 4.19
C ILE A 322 6.03 -6.59 3.68
N THR A 323 6.10 -6.36 2.38
CA THR A 323 5.30 -5.34 1.67
C THR A 323 4.24 -5.95 0.79
N TYR A 324 4.49 -7.17 0.33
CA TYR A 324 3.62 -7.82 -0.64
C TYR A 324 3.38 -9.30 -0.33
N ILE A 325 2.11 -9.69 -0.44
CA ILE A 325 1.64 -11.06 -0.28
C ILE A 325 1.06 -11.53 -1.62
N PRO A 326 1.76 -12.42 -2.35
CA PRO A 326 1.18 -13.01 -3.55
C PRO A 326 0.01 -13.92 -3.17
N GLN A 327 -1.13 -13.75 -3.84
CA GLN A 327 -2.33 -14.57 -3.63
C GLN A 327 -2.22 -15.95 -4.29
N ASP A 328 -1.44 -16.07 -5.37
CA ASP A 328 -1.44 -17.25 -6.23
C ASP A 328 -0.39 -18.30 -5.83
N THR A 329 0.44 -18.03 -4.82
CA THR A 329 1.53 -18.92 -4.43
C THR A 329 1.24 -19.62 -3.11
N CYS A 330 0.96 -20.92 -3.18
CA CYS A 330 1.06 -21.81 -2.02
C CYS A 330 2.52 -21.94 -1.51
N SER A 331 3.50 -21.43 -2.26
CA SER A 331 4.92 -21.49 -1.92
C SER A 331 5.33 -20.37 -0.98
N TRP A 332 6.00 -20.77 0.10
CA TRP A 332 6.46 -19.91 1.18
C TRP A 332 7.72 -19.13 0.78
N ASP A 333 8.30 -19.44 -0.38
CA ASP A 333 9.53 -18.85 -0.86
C ASP A 333 9.33 -17.62 -1.75
N ALA A 334 8.13 -17.43 -2.32
CA ALA A 334 7.82 -16.33 -3.21
C ALA A 334 7.37 -15.04 -2.49
N ARG A 335 7.89 -14.74 -1.30
CA ARG A 335 7.37 -13.60 -0.51
C ARG A 335 8.00 -12.28 -0.98
N GLY A 336 7.19 -11.21 -1.02
CA GLY A 336 7.63 -9.83 -1.17
C GLY A 336 8.31 -9.35 0.10
N TYR A 337 9.44 -9.97 0.41
CA TYR A 337 10.31 -9.52 1.48
C TYR A 337 11.06 -8.30 1.01
N ARG A 338 11.36 -7.43 1.95
CA ARG A 338 12.25 -6.32 1.69
C ARG A 338 13.22 -6.09 2.81
N TYR A 339 14.22 -5.28 2.52
CA TYR A 339 15.07 -4.69 3.55
C TYR A 339 14.33 -3.51 4.21
N PRO A 340 13.93 -3.60 5.49
CA PRO A 340 13.32 -2.49 6.23
C PRO A 340 14.28 -1.31 6.31
N ARG A 341 13.80 -0.12 5.95
CA ARG A 341 14.54 1.14 6.13
C ARG A 341 13.60 2.31 5.94
N LYS A 342 13.85 3.40 6.67
CA LYS A 342 13.09 4.64 6.61
C LYS A 342 12.86 5.16 5.19
N GLU A 343 13.91 5.10 4.36
CA GLU A 343 13.93 5.66 3.00
C GLU A 343 13.40 4.70 1.92
N ALA A 344 12.99 3.48 2.26
CA ALA A 344 12.58 2.52 1.24
C ALA A 344 11.14 2.75 0.80
N GLU A 345 10.94 2.69 -0.51
CA GLU A 345 9.66 2.94 -1.16
C GLU A 345 8.89 1.63 -1.36
N ASP A 346 7.59 1.69 -1.10
CA ASP A 346 6.61 0.69 -1.54
C ASP A 346 5.33 1.46 -1.78
N THR A 347 5.12 1.84 -3.03
CA THR A 347 3.97 2.66 -3.44
C THR A 347 3.33 1.99 -4.63
N TRP A 348 2.01 1.88 -4.60
CA TRP A 348 1.24 1.52 -5.78
C TRP A 348 0.22 2.62 -6.04
N SER A 349 -0.04 2.88 -7.32
CA SER A 349 -1.08 3.81 -7.74
C SER A 349 -1.99 3.14 -8.75
N LEU A 350 -3.28 3.45 -8.66
CA LEU A 350 -4.32 2.92 -9.52
C LEU A 350 -5.04 4.09 -10.18
N LEU A 351 -5.21 4.01 -11.49
CA LEU A 351 -6.01 4.93 -12.27
C LEU A 351 -7.25 4.18 -12.77
N ILE A 352 -8.43 4.61 -12.33
CA ILE A 352 -9.71 3.96 -12.62
C ILE A 352 -10.50 4.87 -13.58
N ALA A 353 -10.87 4.35 -14.75
CA ALA A 353 -11.65 5.09 -15.74
C ALA A 353 -12.74 4.21 -16.39
N PRO A 354 -13.83 4.81 -16.89
CA PRO A 354 -14.87 4.08 -17.59
C PRO A 354 -14.41 3.79 -19.02
N ARG A 355 -14.95 2.71 -19.57
CA ARG A 355 -14.81 2.32 -20.96
C ARG A 355 -16.19 2.00 -21.51
N THR A 356 -16.57 2.70 -22.56
CA THR A 356 -17.76 2.38 -23.35
C THR A 356 -17.42 1.25 -24.31
N ASP A 357 -17.98 0.07 -24.09
CA ASP A 357 -17.84 -1.04 -25.05
C ASP A 357 -18.77 -0.80 -26.25
N GLY A 358 -18.18 -0.55 -27.41
CA GLY A 358 -18.90 -0.21 -28.64
C GLY A 358 -19.88 -1.28 -29.13
N ALA A 359 -19.73 -2.54 -28.68
CA ALA A 359 -20.60 -3.64 -29.11
C ALA A 359 -21.90 -3.76 -28.32
N ASN A 360 -21.90 -3.46 -27.01
CA ASN A 360 -23.03 -3.72 -26.11
C ASN A 360 -23.58 -2.46 -25.43
N GLY A 361 -22.96 -1.29 -25.63
CA GLY A 361 -23.36 -0.04 -24.97
C GLY A 361 -23.19 -0.06 -23.45
N GLY A 362 -22.61 -1.12 -22.89
CA GLY A 362 -22.32 -1.22 -21.45
C GLY A 362 -21.10 -0.41 -21.09
N VAL A 363 -21.20 0.38 -20.01
CA VAL A 363 -20.05 1.04 -19.39
C VAL A 363 -19.36 0.04 -18.47
N GLN A 364 -18.12 -0.31 -18.79
CA GLN A 364 -17.25 -1.10 -17.94
C GLN A 364 -16.21 -0.19 -17.30
N THR A 365 -15.61 -0.61 -16.18
CA THR A 365 -14.56 0.16 -15.51
C THR A 365 -13.23 -0.58 -15.65
N TYR A 366 -12.19 0.15 -16.05
CA TYR A 366 -10.83 -0.37 -16.21
C TYR A 366 -9.89 0.34 -15.24
N ALA A 367 -8.87 -0.40 -14.85
CA ALA A 367 -7.85 0.01 -13.89
C ALA A 367 -6.48 -0.13 -14.54
N THR A 368 -5.69 0.93 -14.51
CA THR A 368 -4.25 0.84 -14.75
C THR A 368 -3.54 0.92 -13.41
N LEU A 369 -2.76 -0.09 -13.07
CA LEU A 369 -1.97 -0.19 -11.85
C LEU A 369 -0.50 0.08 -12.19
N VAL A 370 0.11 0.96 -11.42
CA VAL A 370 1.55 1.16 -11.38
C VAL A 370 2.09 0.79 -10.00
N GLU A 371 3.12 -0.02 -9.95
CA GLU A 371 3.87 -0.30 -8.73
C GLU A 371 5.26 0.32 -8.83
N SER A 372 5.66 1.08 -7.80
CA SER A 372 7.02 1.58 -7.59
C SER A 372 7.62 0.83 -6.41
N ILE A 373 8.60 -0.01 -6.72
CA ILE A 373 9.31 -0.86 -5.76
C ILE A 373 10.79 -0.47 -5.73
N GLY A 374 11.42 -0.54 -4.55
CA GLY A 374 12.85 -0.31 -4.39
C GLY A 374 13.71 -1.51 -4.78
N GLU A 375 15.01 -1.28 -5.04
CA GLU A 375 16.00 -2.31 -5.39
C GLU A 375 16.18 -3.36 -4.27
N TRP A 376 15.79 -3.00 -3.04
CA TRP A 376 15.86 -3.86 -1.86
C TRP A 376 14.58 -4.64 -1.56
N ASP A 377 13.69 -4.78 -2.55
CA ASP A 377 12.51 -5.64 -2.51
C ASP A 377 12.72 -6.88 -3.38
N THR A 378 12.36 -8.07 -2.90
CA THR A 378 12.53 -9.32 -3.67
C THR A 378 11.69 -9.37 -4.95
N ARG A 379 10.66 -8.53 -5.08
CA ARG A 379 9.87 -8.37 -6.30
C ARG A 379 10.64 -7.68 -7.43
N TRP A 380 11.74 -7.00 -7.11
CA TRP A 380 12.51 -6.24 -8.07
C TRP A 380 13.01 -7.07 -9.25
N GLY A 381 13.37 -8.35 -9.02
CA GLY A 381 13.97 -9.25 -10.01
C GLY A 381 15.46 -9.42 -9.78
#